data_AF-A0A9Q5C4U4-F1
#
_entry.id   AF-A0A9Q5C4U4-F1
#
_cell.length_a   1.000
_cell.length_b   1.000
_cell.length_c   1.000
_cell.angle_alpha   90.00
_cell.angle_beta   90.00
_cell.angle_gamma   90.00
#
_symmetry.space_group_name_H-M   'P 1'
#
loop_
_entity.id
_entity.type
_entity.pdbx_description
1 polymer ?
#
loop_
_entity_poly.entity_id
_entity_poly.type
_entity_poly.pdbx_seq_one_letter_code
_entity_poly.pdbx_strand_id
1 'polypeptide(L)' 'MKFVGRKKELASLYQHYETNKFQFAVIYGRRRIGKTALINEFFKDKKAIYFTAI' A
#
# COMPACT_ATOMS: atom_id res chain seq x y z
N MET A 1 0.23 -16.11 -7.27
CA MET A 1 1.61 -15.72 -6.92
C MET A 1 1.66 -15.27 -5.46
N LYS A 2 2.76 -15.55 -4.75
CA LYS A 2 2.94 -15.17 -3.33
C LYS A 2 3.63 -13.80 -3.27
N PHE A 3 3.08 -12.86 -2.49
CA PHE A 3 3.77 -11.59 -2.18
C PHE A 3 4.91 -11.87 -1.20
N VAL A 4 6.13 -11.42 -1.52
CA VAL A 4 7.35 -11.72 -0.74
C VAL A 4 8.02 -10.42 -0.30
N GLY A 5 8.43 -10.38 0.96
CA GLY A 5 9.04 -9.19 1.57
C GLY A 5 8.01 -8.14 1.97
N ARG A 6 8.48 -6.91 2.26
CA ARG A 6 7.65 -5.72 2.57
C ARG A 6 6.66 -5.86 3.73
N LYS A 7 6.86 -6.85 4.61
CA LYS A 7 5.96 -7.13 5.76
C LYS A 7 5.82 -5.92 6.68
N LYS A 8 6.91 -5.17 6.90
CA LYS A 8 6.92 -4.00 7.79
C LYS A 8 6.10 -2.85 7.18
N GLU A 9 6.31 -2.56 5.91
CA GLU A 9 5.57 -1.52 5.21
C GLU A 9 4.08 -1.84 5.10
N LEU A 10 3.74 -3.09 4.80
CA LEU A 10 2.35 -3.55 4.74
C LEU A 10 1.67 -3.48 6.12
N ALA A 11 2.36 -3.90 7.19
CA ALA A 11 1.86 -3.80 8.56
C ALA A 11 1.63 -2.34 8.97
N SER A 12 2.54 -1.43 8.64
CA SER A 12 2.36 0.01 8.89
C SER A 12 1.12 0.55 8.18
N LEU A 13 0.92 0.21 6.89
CA LEU A 13 -0.29 0.63 6.16
C LEU A 13 -1.58 0.11 6.82
N TYR A 14 -1.61 -1.15 7.27
CA TYR A 14 -2.76 -1.69 8.00
C TYR A 14 -2.98 -0.97 9.34
N GLN A 15 -1.92 -0.76 10.13
CA GLN A 15 -2.04 -0.06 11.42
C GLN A 15 -2.63 1.34 11.26
N HIS A 16 -2.20 2.09 10.24
CA HIS A 16 -2.78 3.40 9.96
C HIS A 16 -4.23 3.30 9.46
N TYR A 17 -4.53 2.33 8.59
CA TYR A 17 -5.87 2.12 8.05
C TYR A 17 -6.93 1.77 9.12
N GLU A 18 -6.56 1.00 10.14
CA GLU A 18 -7.47 0.62 11.23
C GLU A 18 -7.75 1.77 12.21
N THR A 19 -7.08 2.92 12.08
CA THR A 19 -7.39 4.08 12.93
C THR A 19 -8.64 4.80 12.44
N ASN A 20 -9.53 5.20 13.36
CA ASN A 20 -10.68 6.08 13.06
C ASN A 20 -10.27 7.56 12.86
N LYS A 21 -9.08 7.81 12.32
CA LYS A 21 -8.55 9.14 12.05
C LYS A 21 -8.18 9.25 10.57
N PHE A 22 -8.21 10.46 10.05
CA PHE A 22 -7.72 10.72 8.72
C PHE A 22 -6.23 10.35 8.61
N GLN A 23 -5.87 9.62 7.56
CA GLN A 23 -4.51 9.22 7.26
C GLN A 23 -4.16 9.61 5.82
N PHE A 24 -2.95 10.12 5.64
CA PHE A 24 -2.40 10.41 4.32
C PHE A 24 -0.99 9.81 4.23
N ALA A 25 -0.86 8.74 3.45
CA ALA A 25 0.39 8.01 3.29
C ALA A 25 1.02 8.32 1.92
N VAL A 26 2.32 8.66 1.94
CA VAL A 26 3.12 8.87 0.73
C VAL A 26 4.10 7.71 0.58
N ILE A 27 3.99 6.96 -0.52
CA ILE A 27 4.89 5.83 -0.82
C ILE A 27 5.87 6.24 -1.91
N TYR A 28 7.15 6.37 -1.53
CA TYR A 28 8.23 6.78 -2.44
C TYR A 28 9.34 5.72 -2.53
N GLY A 29 10.25 5.89 -3.49
CA GLY A 29 11.40 5.00 -3.70
C GLY A 29 11.78 4.83 -5.17
N ARG A 30 12.85 4.08 -5.44
CA ARG A 30 13.38 3.86 -6.80
C ARG A 30 12.35 3.24 -7.75
N ARG A 31 12.49 3.51 -9.05
CA ARG A 31 11.67 2.88 -10.10
C ARG A 31 11.84 1.36 -10.06
N ARG A 32 10.74 0.61 -10.28
CA ARG A 32 10.68 -0.88 -10.28
C ARG A 32 10.98 -1.60 -8.95
N ILE A 33 11.00 -0.90 -7.82
CA ILE A 33 11.20 -1.54 -6.48
C ILE A 33 9.93 -2.20 -5.90
N GLY A 34 8.85 -2.30 -6.68
CA GLY A 34 7.60 -2.93 -6.24
C GLY A 34 6.64 -2.06 -5.44
N LYS A 35 6.69 -0.72 -5.57
CA LYS A 35 5.73 0.19 -4.88
C LYS A 35 4.28 -0.10 -5.25
N THR A 36 3.99 -0.24 -6.54
CA THR A 36 2.63 -0.58 -7.02
C THR A 36 2.20 -1.94 -6.51
N ALA A 37 3.12 -2.92 -6.44
CA ALA A 37 2.80 -4.24 -5.91
C ALA A 37 2.44 -4.18 -4.41
N LEU A 38 3.13 -3.36 -3.60
CA LEU A 38 2.79 -3.14 -2.19
C LEU A 38 1.39 -2.54 -2.04
N ILE A 39 1.06 -1.52 -2.84
CA ILE A 39 -0.26 -0.87 -2.81
C ILE A 39 -1.37 -1.87 -3.22
N ASN A 40 -1.15 -2.65 -4.28
CA ASN A 40 -2.11 -3.64 -4.73
C ASN A 40 -2.34 -4.75 -3.69
N GLU A 41 -1.28 -5.20 -3.01
CA GLU A 41 -1.41 -6.20 -1.93
C GLU A 41 -2.19 -5.62 -0.74
N PHE A 42 -1.93 -4.37 -0.36
CA PHE A 42 -2.67 -3.69 0.73
C PHE A 42 -4.18 -3.61 0.46
N PHE A 43 -4.58 -3.36 -0.79
CA PHE A 43 -5.98 -3.19 -1.21
C PHE A 43 -6.72 -4.48 -1.57
N LYS A 44 -6.05 -5.64 -1.62
CA LYS A 44 -6.62 -6.89 -2.15
C LYS A 44 -8.01 -7.26 -1.57
N ASP A 45 -8.23 -6.96 -0.30
CA ASP A 45 -9.47 -7.26 0.41
C ASP A 45 -10.21 -5.98 0.88
N LYS A 46 -10.01 -4.85 0.17
CA LYS A 46 -10.57 -3.55 0.52
C LYS A 46 -11.22 -2.89 -0.69
N LYS A 47 -12.31 -2.18 -0.47
CA LYS A 47 -12.86 -1.28 -1.49
C LYS A 47 -11.91 -0.11 -1.66
N ALA A 48 -11.40 0.10 -2.87
CA ALA A 48 -10.45 1.14 -3.19
C ALA A 48 -10.77 1.76 -4.55
N ILE A 49 -10.45 3.04 -4.69
CA ILE A 49 -10.47 3.74 -5.98
C ILE A 49 -9.00 4.00 -6.35
N TYR A 50 -8.61 3.59 -7.56
CA TYR A 50 -7.24 3.73 -8.04
C TYR A 50 -7.20 4.71 -9.21
N PHE A 51 -6.40 5.78 -9.05
CA PHE A 51 -6.17 6.78 -10.08
C PHE A 51 -4.70 6.76 -10.48
N THR A 52 -4.44 6.77 -11.78
CA THR A 52 -3.11 6.97 -12.34
C THR A 52 -3.06 8.37 -12.95
N ALA A 53 -2.18 9.23 -12.44
CA ALA A 53 -1.77 10.40 -13.20
C ALA A 53 -0.82 9.94 -14.31
N ILE A 54 -1.14 10.29 -15.55
CA ILE A 54 -0.28 10.11 -16.73
C ILE A 54 0.74 11.24 -16.74
#